data_AF-A0A2H0B2T2-F1
#
_entry.id   AF-A0A2H0B2T2-F1
#
_cell.length_a   1.000
_cell.length_b   1.000
_cell.length_c   1.000
_cell.angle_alpha   90.00
_cell.angle_beta   90.00
_cell.angle_gamma   90.00
#
_symmetry.space_group_name_H-M   'P 1'
#
loop_
_entity.id
_entity.type
_entity.pdbx_description
1 polymer ?
#
loop_
_entity_poly.entity_id
_entity_poly.type
_entity_poly.pdbx_seq_one_letter_code
_entity_poly.pdbx_strand_id
1 'polypeptide(L)'
;MGLHTFVFKFPDKELKVDFNYYPFPRINKDRNWQGLAIDSLEDIAANKVHTIAMKARERDFIDLYFIMKETDFNLPRLVDLARAKFDWPIDPVQLG
;
A
#
# COMPACT_ATOMS: atom_id res chain seq x y z
N MET A 1 14.27 14.28 -3.19
CA MET A 1 12.80 14.45 -3.33
C MET A 1 12.16 13.66 -2.21
N GLY A 2 11.27 14.26 -1.44
CA GLY A 2 10.75 13.68 -0.19
C GLY A 2 9.21 13.69 -0.16
N LEU A 3 8.66 13.34 1.00
CA LEU A 3 7.23 13.47 1.27
C LEU A 3 6.87 14.95 1.43
N HIS A 4 5.95 15.44 0.61
CA HIS A 4 5.35 16.76 0.73
C HIS A 4 3.92 16.63 1.25
N THR A 5 3.67 17.18 2.44
CA THR A 5 2.36 17.15 3.09
C THR A 5 1.69 18.51 2.99
N PHE A 6 0.43 18.53 2.58
CA PHE A 6 -0.47 19.68 2.63
C PHE A 6 -1.63 19.35 3.58
N VAL A 7 -1.99 20.30 4.45
CA VAL A 7 -3.15 20.16 5.35
C VAL A 7 -4.13 21.28 5.05
N PHE A 8 -5.28 20.93 4.50
CA PHE A 8 -6.38 21.85 4.24
C PHE A 8 -7.30 21.88 5.46
N LYS A 9 -7.45 23.06 6.07
CA LYS A 9 -8.30 23.24 7.24
C LYS A 9 -9.65 23.80 6.83
N PHE A 10 -10.71 23.09 7.20
CA PHE A 10 -12.10 23.49 7.07
C PHE A 10 -12.68 23.77 8.47
N PRO A 11 -13.86 24.42 8.59
CA PRO A 11 -14.43 24.73 9.90
C PRO A 11 -14.65 23.52 10.82
N ASP A 12 -14.93 22.33 10.25
CA ASP A 12 -15.31 21.11 10.97
C ASP A 12 -14.31 19.95 10.80
N LYS A 13 -13.34 20.06 9.89
CA LYS A 13 -12.42 18.97 9.57
C LYS A 13 -11.10 19.46 8.98
N GLU A 14 -10.11 18.59 9.02
CA GLU A 14 -8.84 18.78 8.32
C GLU A 14 -8.67 17.66 7.28
N LEU A 15 -8.22 18.04 6.08
CA LEU A 15 -7.85 17.10 5.02
C LEU A 15 -6.33 17.13 4.84
N LYS A 16 -5.68 16.03 5.20
CA LYS A 16 -4.26 15.81 4.92
C LYS A 16 -4.07 15.18 3.55
N VAL A 17 -3.24 15.80 2.71
CA VAL A 17 -2.85 15.31 1.39
C VAL A 17 -1.35 15.16 1.33
N ASP A 18 -0.89 13.96 1.01
CA ASP A 18 0.53 13.60 0.98
C ASP A 18 0.95 13.30 -0.47
N PHE A 19 1.94 14.03 -0.98
CA PHE A 19 2.61 13.76 -2.24
C PHE A 19 3.97 13.12 -1.95
N ASN A 20 4.10 11.84 -2.28
CA ASN A 20 5.34 11.11 -2.12
C ASN A 20 5.85 10.68 -3.49
N TYR A 21 7.10 11.03 -3.81
CA TYR A 21 7.75 10.43 -4.97
C TYR A 21 8.02 8.96 -4.66
N TYR A 22 7.37 8.08 -5.41
CA TYR A 22 7.40 6.64 -5.17
C TYR A 22 8.06 5.93 -6.36
N PRO A 23 9.37 5.61 -6.30
CA PRO A 23 10.14 5.10 -7.42
C PRO A 23 9.92 3.61 -7.69
N PHE A 24 8.84 3.02 -7.17
CA PHE A 24 8.55 1.59 -7.34
C PHE A 24 7.46 1.42 -8.40
N PRO A 25 7.72 0.64 -9.46
CA PRO A 25 6.73 0.41 -10.51
C PRO A 25 5.51 -0.31 -9.95
N ARG A 26 4.33 -0.02 -10.53
CA ARG A 26 3.11 -0.74 -10.21
C ARG A 26 3.18 -2.18 -10.73
N ILE A 27 2.65 -3.13 -9.97
CA ILE A 27 2.55 -4.54 -10.40
C ILE A 27 1.60 -4.67 -11.61
N ASN A 28 0.47 -3.97 -11.56
CA ASN A 28 -0.55 -3.96 -12.60
C ASN A 28 -0.76 -2.55 -13.17
N LYS A 29 -1.38 -2.47 -14.35
CA LYS A 29 -1.81 -1.20 -14.93
C LYS A 29 -2.79 -0.47 -14.01
N ASP A 30 -2.75 0.85 -14.10
CA ASP A 30 -3.62 1.75 -13.38
C ASP A 30 -5.09 1.48 -13.70
N ARG A 31 -5.93 1.57 -12.66
CA ARG A 31 -7.37 1.65 -12.85
C ARG A 31 -7.75 3.12 -12.92
N ASN A 32 -8.52 3.51 -13.94
CA ASN A 32 -9.11 4.83 -13.97
C ASN A 32 -10.39 4.81 -13.13
N TRP A 33 -10.43 5.61 -12.08
CA TRP A 33 -11.60 5.83 -11.26
C TRP A 33 -11.93 7.32 -11.25
N GLN A 34 -13.05 7.69 -11.88
CA GLN A 34 -13.51 9.09 -11.96
C GLN A 34 -12.46 10.06 -12.51
N GLY A 35 -11.63 9.62 -13.46
CA GLY A 35 -10.55 10.42 -14.03
C GLY A 35 -9.24 10.37 -13.23
N LEU A 36 -9.19 9.64 -12.12
CA LEU A 36 -8.00 9.44 -11.30
C LEU A 36 -7.38 8.06 -11.57
N ALA A 37 -6.08 8.04 -11.83
CA ALA A 37 -5.31 6.81 -11.95
C ALA A 37 -5.00 6.25 -10.56
N ILE A 38 -5.72 5.20 -10.16
CA ILE A 38 -5.55 4.53 -8.87
C ILE A 38 -4.81 3.20 -9.03
N ASP A 39 -4.13 2.79 -7.96
CA ASP A 39 -3.47 1.49 -7.89
C ASP A 39 -4.49 0.35 -7.93
N SER A 40 -4.09 -0.79 -8.51
CA SER A 40 -4.90 -2.01 -8.43
C SER A 40 -4.97 -2.52 -6.99
N LEU A 41 -6.03 -3.26 -6.66
CA LEU A 41 -6.18 -3.83 -5.31
C LEU A 41 -5.02 -4.77 -4.93
N GLU A 42 -4.46 -5.51 -5.89
CA GLU A 42 -3.28 -6.36 -5.70
C GLU A 42 -2.02 -5.52 -5.38
N ASP A 43 -1.88 -4.38 -6.04
CA ASP A 43 -0.75 -3.47 -5.81
C ASP A 43 -0.84 -2.79 -4.44
N ILE A 44 -2.06 -2.42 -4.02
CA ILE A 44 -2.35 -1.92 -2.67
C ILE A 44 -2.04 -3.00 -1.62
N ALA A 45 -2.42 -4.26 -1.88
CA ALA A 45 -2.16 -5.39 -0.98
C ALA A 45 -0.65 -5.66 -0.82
N ALA A 46 0.11 -5.67 -1.93
CA ALA A 46 1.57 -5.82 -1.89
C ALA A 46 2.24 -4.66 -1.12
N ASN A 47 1.77 -3.41 -1.32
CA ASN A 47 2.24 -2.26 -0.55
C ASN A 47 1.94 -2.40 0.95
N LYS A 48 0.80 -2.98 1.33
CA LYS A 48 0.44 -3.26 2.74
C LYS A 48 1.37 -4.29 3.36
N VAL A 49 1.66 -5.39 2.66
CA VAL A 49 2.63 -6.40 3.11
C VAL A 49 4.01 -5.76 3.37
N HIS A 50 4.51 -4.96 2.42
CA HIS A 50 5.77 -4.26 2.60
C HIS A 50 5.74 -3.27 3.78
N THR A 51 4.64 -2.51 3.93
CA THR A 51 4.46 -1.58 5.04
C THR A 51 4.46 -2.30 6.39
N ILE A 52 3.80 -3.45 6.49
CA ILE A 52 3.80 -4.29 7.70
C ILE A 52 5.22 -4.74 8.03
N ALA A 53 5.96 -5.26 7.04
CA ALA A 53 7.33 -5.74 7.24
C ALA A 53 8.31 -4.63 7.70
N MET A 54 8.10 -3.38 7.25
CA MET A 54 9.01 -2.26 7.58
C MET A 54 8.57 -1.48 8.81
N LYS A 55 7.28 -1.15 8.93
CA LYS A 55 6.71 -0.30 9.99
C LYS A 55 5.21 -0.54 10.12
N ALA A 56 4.85 -1.66 10.75
CA ALA A 56 3.46 -2.04 10.94
C ALA A 56 2.67 -1.04 11.80
N ARG A 57 1.39 -0.88 11.45
CA ARG A 57 0.35 -0.27 12.29
C ARG A 57 -0.85 -1.21 12.31
N GLU A 58 -1.63 -1.20 13.38
CA GLU A 58 -2.81 -2.07 13.55
C GLU A 58 -3.75 -2.03 12.34
N ARG A 59 -4.01 -0.83 11.81
CA ARG A 59 -4.85 -0.64 10.63
C ARG A 59 -4.33 -1.31 9.36
N ASP A 60 -3.01 -1.47 9.21
CA ASP A 60 -2.44 -2.08 8.00
C ASP A 60 -2.72 -3.59 7.97
N PHE A 61 -2.73 -4.27 9.13
CA PHE A 61 -3.18 -5.66 9.25
C PHE A 61 -4.67 -5.83 8.97
N ILE A 62 -5.50 -4.91 9.51
CA ILE A 62 -6.94 -4.91 9.29
C ILE A 62 -7.24 -4.73 7.79
N ASP A 63 -6.62 -3.74 7.15
CA ASP A 63 -6.78 -3.48 5.72
C ASP A 63 -6.39 -4.72 4.89
N LEU A 64 -5.24 -5.34 5.18
CA LEU A 64 -4.80 -6.54 4.48
C LEU A 64 -5.75 -7.73 4.69
N TYR A 65 -6.23 -7.94 5.91
CA TYR A 65 -7.21 -8.99 6.21
C TYR A 65 -8.48 -8.83 5.38
N PHE A 66 -9.05 -7.62 5.32
CA PHE A 66 -10.26 -7.37 4.53
C PHE A 66 -10.00 -7.51 3.04
N ILE A 67 -8.85 -7.07 2.53
CA ILE A 67 -8.49 -7.30 1.12
C ILE A 67 -8.43 -8.80 0.82
N MET A 68 -7.77 -9.60 1.64
CA MET A 68 -7.66 -11.05 1.45
C MET A 68 -8.99 -11.78 1.67
N LYS A 69 -9.90 -11.23 2.49
CA LYS A 69 -11.23 -11.79 2.70
C LYS A 69 -12.15 -11.60 1.51
N GLU A 70 -12.06 -10.44 0.85
CA GLU A 70 -12.93 -10.05 -0.28
C GLU A 70 -12.33 -10.46 -1.65
N THR A 71 -11.18 -11.14 -1.67
CA THR A 71 -10.46 -11.55 -2.88
C THR A 71 -9.87 -12.95 -2.75
N ASP A 72 -9.36 -13.49 -3.85
CA ASP A 72 -8.69 -14.81 -3.88
C ASP A 72 -7.19 -14.69 -3.55
N PHE A 73 -6.74 -13.54 -3.04
CA PHE A 73 -5.34 -13.29 -2.76
C PHE A 73 -4.90 -14.07 -1.52
N ASN A 74 -3.79 -14.81 -1.66
CA ASN A 74 -3.15 -15.48 -0.54
C ASN A 74 -1.88 -14.75 -0.11
N LEU A 75 -1.55 -14.83 1.18
CA LEU A 75 -0.42 -14.13 1.77
C LEU A 75 0.94 -14.51 1.11
N PRO A 76 1.25 -15.79 0.83
CA PRO A 76 2.52 -16.14 0.16
C PRO A 76 2.73 -15.39 -1.17
N ARG A 77 1.71 -15.35 -2.03
CA ARG A 77 1.76 -14.59 -3.29
C ARG A 77 1.98 -13.10 -3.04
N LEU A 78 1.28 -12.51 -2.06
CA LEU A 78 1.43 -11.08 -1.76
C LEU A 78 2.82 -10.74 -1.22
N VAL A 79 3.46 -11.66 -0.49
CA VAL A 79 4.85 -11.54 -0.05
C VAL A 79 5.80 -11.57 -1.25
N ASP A 80 5.63 -12.52 -2.16
CA ASP A 80 6.47 -12.59 -3.38
C ASP A 80 6.33 -11.34 -4.25
N LEU A 81 5.11 -10.82 -4.39
CA LEU A 81 4.84 -9.57 -5.10
C LEU A 81 5.49 -8.36 -4.43
N ALA A 82 5.41 -8.27 -3.10
CA ALA A 82 6.10 -7.21 -2.36
C ALA A 82 7.63 -7.30 -2.55
N ARG A 83 8.21 -8.51 -2.46
CA ARG A 83 9.65 -8.70 -2.70
C ARG A 83 10.05 -8.28 -4.11
N ALA A 84 9.29 -8.69 -5.13
CA ALA A 84 9.55 -8.33 -6.52
C ALA A 84 9.42 -6.82 -6.78
N LYS A 85 8.43 -6.16 -6.14
CA LYS A 85 8.18 -4.72 -6.31
C LYS A 85 9.24 -3.84 -5.65
N PHE A 86 9.73 -4.24 -4.47
CA PHE A 86 10.63 -3.41 -3.66
C PHE A 86 12.11 -3.80 -3.78
N ASP A 87 12.42 -4.90 -4.49
CA ASP A 87 13.76 -5.50 -4.56
C ASP A 87 14.42 -5.62 -3.18
N TRP A 88 13.57 -5.85 -2.17
CA TRP A 88 13.95 -5.89 -0.76
C TRP A 88 13.84 -7.33 -0.27
N PRO A 89 14.88 -7.89 0.39
CA PRO A 89 14.77 -9.19 1.02
C PRO A 89 13.84 -9.07 2.23
N ILE A 90 12.55 -9.34 2.02
CA ILE A 90 11.58 -9.48 3.12
C ILE A 90 11.84 -10.85 3.76
N ASP A 91 12.34 -10.84 4.99
CA ASP A 91 12.52 -12.04 5.81
C ASP A 91 11.18 -12.42 6.48
N PRO A 92 10.67 -13.66 6.34
CA PRO A 92 9.45 -14.12 6.98
C PRO A 92 9.40 -13.91 8.50
N VAL A 93 10.55 -13.86 9.20
CA VAL A 93 10.63 -13.57 10.64
C VAL A 93 10.09 -12.18 11.00
N GLN A 94 10.03 -11.26 10.04
CA GLN A 94 9.47 -9.91 10.22
C GLN A 94 7.94 -9.87 10.09
N LEU A 95 7.29 -10.98 9.68
CA LEU A 95 5.84 -11.05 9.46
C LEU A 95 5.05 -11.62 10.66
N GLY A 96 5.74 -12.00 11.75
CA GLY A 96 5.15 -12.53 12.97
C GLY A 96 5.25 -14.05 13.09
#